data_AF-A0A7K4DUM5-F1
#
_entry.id   AF-A0A7K4DUM5-F1
#
_cell.length_a   1.000
_cell.length_b   1.000
_cell.length_c   1.000
_cell.angle_alpha   90.00
_cell.angle_beta   90.00
_cell.angle_gamma   90.00
#
_symmetry.space_group_name_H-M   'P 1'
#
loop_
_entity.id
_entity.type
_entity.pdbx_description
1 polymer ?
#
loop_
_entity_poly.entity_id
_entity_poly.type
_entity_poly.pdbx_seq_one_letter_code
_entity_poly.pdbx_strand_id
1 'polypeptide(L)' 'MPVDPVCGIELTEDLALLHEHDGKKFYFCCNGCRRIFIKKPRKYKNLS' A
#
# COMPACT_ATOMS: atom_id res chain seq x y z
N MET A 1 -0.52 -6.33 11.43
CA MET A 1 -0.65 -4.89 11.12
C MET A 1 -0.13 -4.69 9.71
N PRO A 2 -0.91 -4.09 8.79
CA PRO A 2 -0.43 -3.79 7.46
C PRO A 2 0.78 -2.86 7.49
N VAL A 3 1.65 -3.02 6.49
CA VAL A 3 2.79 -2.13 6.24
C VAL A 3 2.54 -1.43 4.92
N ASP A 4 2.70 -0.10 4.89
CA ASP A 4 2.61 0.65 3.64
C ASP A 4 3.79 0.25 2.74
N PRO A 5 3.54 -0.31 1.55
CA PRO A 5 4.60 -0.83 0.69
C PRO A 5 5.48 0.27 0.08
N VAL A 6 5.08 1.55 0.20
CA VAL A 6 5.83 2.70 -0.33
C VAL A 6 6.78 3.28 0.72
N CYS A 7 6.32 3.46 1.95
CA CYS A 7 7.11 4.11 3.01
C CYS A 7 7.54 3.18 4.15
N GLY A 8 7.01 1.96 4.23
CA GLY A 8 7.39 0.96 5.23
C GLY A 8 6.83 1.20 6.63
N ILE A 9 5.89 2.14 6.79
CA ILE A 9 5.26 2.39 8.09
C ILE A 9 4.24 1.30 8.40
N GLU A 10 4.19 0.86 9.65
CA GLU A 10 3.09 0.04 10.17
C GLU A 10 1.86 0.92 10.41
N LEU A 11 0.70 0.41 10.00
CA LEU A 11 -0.59 1.05 10.22
C LEU A 11 -1.56 0.04 10.83
N THR A 12 -2.57 0.57 11.51
CA THR A 12 -3.73 -0.22 11.91
C THR A 12 -4.70 -0.29 10.72
N GLU A 13 -5.37 -1.43 10.53
CA GLU A 13 -6.21 -1.67 9.33
C GLU A 13 -7.39 -0.70 9.21
N ASP A 14 -7.90 -0.23 10.34
CA ASP A 14 -9.00 0.73 10.48
C ASP A 14 -8.64 2.14 9.98
N LEU A 15 -7.36 2.53 10.07
CA LEU A 15 -6.87 3.82 9.59
C LEU A 15 -6.28 3.75 8.18
N ALA A 16 -6.20 2.55 7.60
CA ALA A 16 -5.53 2.28 6.34
C ALA A 16 -6.40 2.64 5.14
N LEU A 17 -5.79 3.23 4.12
CA LEU A 17 -6.42 3.30 2.79
C LEU A 17 -6.22 1.99 2.06
N LEU A 18 -7.33 1.32 1.75
CA LEU A 18 -7.31 0.07 0.98
C LEU A 18 -7.26 0.34 -0.53
N HIS A 19 -6.46 -0.45 -1.25
CA HIS A 19 -6.50 -0.53 -2.70
C HIS A 19 -6.31 -1.97 -3.15
N GLU A 20 -7.20 -2.45 -4.01
CA GLU A 20 -7.02 -3.74 -4.65
C GLU A 20 -6.27 -3.58 -5.97
N HIS A 21 -5.26 -4.40 -6.17
CA HIS A 21 -4.46 -4.43 -7.39
C HIS A 21 -3.99 -5.85 -7.68
N ASP A 22 -4.30 -6.37 -8.87
CA ASP A 22 -4.08 -7.76 -9.30
C ASP A 22 -4.63 -8.80 -8.29
N GLY A 23 -5.83 -8.56 -7.75
CA GLY A 23 -6.46 -9.45 -6.77
C GLY A 23 -5.80 -9.46 -5.38
N LYS A 24 -4.80 -8.60 -5.15
CA LYS A 24 -4.18 -8.40 -3.83
C LYS A 24 -4.65 -7.09 -3.20
N LYS A 25 -4.91 -7.13 -1.90
CA LYS A 25 -5.21 -5.96 -1.08
C LYS A 25 -3.91 -5.31 -0.60
N PHE A 26 -3.76 -4.02 -0.89
CA PHE A 26 -2.68 -3.17 -0.39
C PHE A 26 -3.24 -2.09 0.52
N TYR A 27 -2.49 -1.78 1.57
CA TYR A 27 -2.85 -0.82 2.60
C TYR A 27 -1.88 0.34 2.59
N PHE A 28 -2.38 1.57 2.70
CA PHE A 28 -1.55 2.78 2.63
C PHE A 28 -1.84 3.72 3.78
N CYS A 29 -0.81 4.36 4.30
CA CYS A 29 -0.94 5.35 5.38
C CYS A 29 -1.59 6.65 4.89
N CYS A 30 -1.49 6.96 3.60
CA CYS A 30 -2.08 8.16 3.02
C CYS A 30 -2.30 8.05 1.51
N ASN A 31 -3.07 8.99 0.96
CA ASN A 31 -3.34 9.08 -0.48
C ASN A 31 -2.07 9.29 -1.31
N GLY A 32 -1.04 9.90 -0.73
CA GLY A 32 0.26 10.09 -1.38
C GLY A 32 0.92 8.75 -1.73
N CYS A 33 1.08 7.88 -0.73
CA CYS A 33 1.62 6.54 -0.92
C CYS A 33 0.81 5.72 -1.92
N ARG A 34 -0.53 5.72 -1.79
CA ARG A 34 -1.41 5.03 -2.76
C ARG A 34 -1.18 5.51 -4.19
N ARG A 35 -1.06 6.83 -4.43
CA ARG A 35 -0.78 7.38 -5.78
C ARG A 35 0.59 6.97 -6.30
N ILE A 36 1.62 6.94 -5.44
CA ILE A 36 2.97 6.50 -5.82
C ILE A 36 2.94 5.03 -6.24
N PHE A 37 2.24 4.19 -5.47
CA PHE A 37 2.03 2.78 -5.79
C PHE A 37 1.33 2.61 -7.14
N ILE A 38 0.20 3.29 -7.38
CA ILE A 38 -0.55 3.20 -8.64
C ILE A 38 0.31 3.60 -9.86
N LYS A 39 1.20 4.59 -9.70
CA LYS A 39 2.11 5.02 -10.78
C LYS A 39 3.22 4.00 -11.07
N LYS A 40 3.68 3.25 -10.06
CA LYS A 40 4.82 2.31 -10.19
C LYS A 40 4.58 1.00 -9.44
N PRO A 41 3.49 0.26 -9.71
CA PRO A 41 3.08 -0.86 -8.86
C PRO A 41 4.10 -2.00 -8.88
N ARG A 42 4.77 -2.25 -10.03
CA ARG A 42 5.83 -3.26 -10.14
C ARG A 42 7.01 -3.04 -9.19
N LYS A 43 7.30 -1.80 -8.79
CA LYS A 43 8.38 -1.47 -7.86
C LYS A 43 8.05 -1.89 -6.42
N TYR A 44 6.77 -1.89 -6.06
CA TYR A 44 6.28 -2.06 -4.69
C TYR A 44 5.50 -3.37 -4.47
N LYS A 45 5.21 -4.11 -5.56
CA LYS A 45 4.52 -5.42 -5.54
C LYS A 45 5.31 -6.56 -4.90
N ASN A 46 6.61 -6.38 -4.68
CA ASN A 46 7.52 -7.44 -4.21
C ASN A 46 7.69 -7.50 -2.68
N LEU A 47 6.86 -6.80 -1.90
CA LEU A 47 6.72 -7.12 -0.48
C LEU A 47 5.87 -8.40 -0.38
N SER A 48 6.55 -9.55 -0.48
CA SER A 48 6.02 -10.87 -0.17
C SER A 48 6.01 -11.12 1.33
#